data_AF-A0A370WXJ4-F1
#
_entry.id   AF-A0A370WXJ4-F1
#
_cell.length_a   1.000
_cell.length_b   1.000
_cell.length_c   1.000
_cell.angle_alpha   90.00
_cell.angle_beta   90.00
_cell.angle_gamma   90.00
#
_symmetry.space_group_name_H-M   'P 1'
#
loop_
_entity.id
_entity.type
_entity.pdbx_description
1 polymer ?
#
loop_
_entity_poly.entity_id
_entity_poly.type
_entity_poly.pdbx_seq_one_letter_code
_entity_poly.pdbx_strand_id
1 'polypeptide(L)'
;MLPFVLYVIGAVLLVGAVIAALTGVLVALLPQLIFGGLLLVVGLAIERWRYKPLLRTGPDPRWKDTGERFVDPGSGELTAVYFDPAQGERHYVVIEGKPPSD
;
A
#
# COMPACT_ATOMS: atom_id res chain seq x y z
N MET A 1 3.13 9.18 5.86
CA MET A 1 3.27 10.46 5.14
C MET A 1 3.90 10.31 3.76
N LEU A 2 4.89 9.42 3.58
CA LEU A 2 5.56 9.21 2.29
C LEU A 2 4.61 8.93 1.12
N PRO A 3 3.60 8.03 1.21
CA PRO A 3 2.72 7.76 0.07
C PRO A 3 1.94 9.00 -0.40
N PHE A 4 1.47 9.80 0.56
CA PHE A 4 0.77 11.05 0.28
C PHE A 4 1.66 12.05 -0.46
N VAL A 5 2.90 12.22 -0.01
CA VAL A 5 3.88 13.12 -0.66
C VAL A 5 4.14 12.67 -2.11
N LEU A 6 4.31 11.36 -2.35
CA LEU A 6 4.56 10.83 -3.68
C LEU A 6 3.34 11.02 -4.61
N TYR A 7 2.11 10.88 -4.09
CA TYR A 7 0.90 11.23 -4.85
C TYR A 7 0.86 12.71 -5.23
N VAL A 8 1.20 13.61 -4.29
CA VAL A 8 1.22 15.05 -4.56
C VAL A 8 2.26 15.39 -5.63
N ILE A 9 3.47 14.85 -5.52
CA ILE A 9 4.53 15.05 -6.53
C ILE A 9 4.07 14.50 -7.89
N GLY A 10 3.54 13.29 -7.93
CA GLY A 10 3.03 12.69 -9.16
C GLY A 10 1.93 13.54 -9.81
N ALA A 11 0.98 14.05 -9.01
CA ALA A 11 -0.07 14.94 -9.50
C ALA A 11 0.48 16.26 -10.05
N VAL A 12 1.44 16.88 -9.37
CA VAL A 12 2.10 18.11 -9.84
C VAL A 12 2.81 17.88 -11.18
N LEU A 13 3.51 16.76 -11.34
CA LEU A 13 4.17 16.41 -12.61
C LEU A 13 3.16 16.25 -13.75
N LEU A 14 2.03 15.59 -13.49
CA LEU A 14 0.97 15.41 -14.50
C LEU A 14 0.27 16.73 -14.85
N VAL A 15 0.02 17.60 -13.87
CA VAL A 15 -0.49 18.96 -14.13
C VAL A 15 0.50 19.76 -14.96
N GLY A 16 1.80 19.67 -14.64
CA GLY A 16 2.87 20.28 -15.43
C GLY A 16 2.88 19.76 -16.87
N ALA A 17 2.69 18.46 -17.08
CA ALA A 17 2.59 17.86 -18.41
C ALA A 17 1.41 18.45 -19.21
N VAL A 18 0.25 18.62 -18.57
CA VAL A 18 -0.94 19.22 -19.20
C VAL A 18 -0.66 20.67 -19.61
N ILE A 19 -0.05 21.47 -18.72
CA ILE A 19 0.30 22.87 -19.03
C ILE A 19 1.29 22.94 -20.19
N ALA A 20 2.33 22.10 -20.16
CA ALA A 20 3.34 22.06 -21.22
C ALA A 20 2.74 21.64 -22.57
N ALA A 21 1.79 20.69 -22.58
CA ALA A 21 1.08 20.25 -23.78
C ALA A 21 0.20 21.36 -24.37
N LEU A 22 -0.50 22.13 -23.52
CA LEU A 22 -1.43 23.17 -23.96
C LEU A 22 -0.72 24.46 -24.41
N THR A 23 0.39 24.81 -23.77
CA THR A 23 1.09 26.09 -24.01
C THR A 23 2.30 25.96 -24.91
N GLY A 24 2.83 24.74 -25.10
CA GLY A 24 4.11 24.48 -25.78
C GLY A 24 5.34 24.86 -24.95
N VAL A 25 5.16 25.50 -23.80
CA VAL A 25 6.26 25.87 -22.90
C VAL A 25 6.84 24.61 -22.28
N LEU A 26 8.17 24.46 -22.34
CA LEU A 26 8.91 23.30 -21.82
C LEU A 26 8.41 21.94 -22.39
N VAL A 27 7.88 21.93 -23.61
CA VAL A 27 7.38 20.70 -24.27
C VAL A 27 8.44 19.60 -24.38
N ALA A 28 9.73 19.94 -24.40
CA ALA A 28 10.82 18.96 -24.38
C ALA A 28 10.84 18.10 -23.10
N LEU A 29 10.20 18.56 -22.02
CA LEU A 29 10.08 17.81 -20.76
C LEU A 29 8.84 16.93 -20.69
N LEU A 30 7.94 16.97 -21.69
CA LEU A 30 6.69 16.23 -21.68
C LEU A 30 6.86 14.73 -21.38
N PRO A 31 7.82 14.01 -22.02
CA PRO A 31 8.03 12.59 -21.74
C PRO A 31 8.37 12.32 -20.28
N GLN A 32 9.23 13.15 -19.68
CA GLN A 32 9.70 13.03 -18.31
C GLN A 32 8.59 13.34 -17.31
N LEU A 33 7.79 14.38 -17.58
CA LEU A 33 6.65 14.76 -16.73
C LEU A 33 5.58 13.68 -16.71
N ILE A 34 5.23 13.13 -17.88
CA ILE A 34 4.25 12.05 -18.01
C ILE A 34 4.79 10.78 -17.36
N PHE A 35 5.99 10.34 -17.72
CA PHE A 35 6.53 9.08 -17.22
C PHE A 35 6.76 9.14 -15.70
N GLY A 36 7.37 10.21 -15.19
CA GLY A 36 7.58 10.39 -13.75
C GLY A 36 6.27 10.51 -12.97
N GLY A 37 5.31 11.28 -13.48
CA GLY A 37 4.00 11.44 -12.87
C GLY A 37 3.22 10.12 -12.80
N LEU A 38 3.14 9.40 -13.94
CA LEU A 38 2.47 8.11 -14.00
C LEU A 38 3.17 7.05 -13.15
N LEU A 39 4.50 6.97 -13.19
CA LEU A 39 5.26 6.00 -12.40
C LEU A 39 4.96 6.13 -10.90
N LEU A 40 4.94 7.37 -10.39
CA LEU A 40 4.61 7.63 -8.99
C LEU A 40 3.15 7.29 -8.66
N VAL A 41 2.19 7.77 -9.46
CA VAL A 41 0.77 7.59 -9.16
C VAL A 41 0.35 6.13 -9.32
N VAL A 42 0.72 5.50 -10.44
CA VAL A 42 0.36 4.11 -10.75
C VAL A 42 1.11 3.14 -9.86
N GLY A 43 2.40 3.37 -9.61
CA GLY A 43 3.20 2.53 -8.71
C GLY A 43 2.58 2.46 -7.31
N LEU A 44 2.20 3.61 -6.75
CA LEU A 44 1.51 3.65 -5.46
C LEU A 44 0.10 3.05 -5.51
N ALA A 45 -0.63 3.23 -6.61
CA ALA A 45 -1.95 2.61 -6.76
C ALA A 45 -1.84 1.07 -6.78
N ILE A 46 -0.83 0.52 -7.45
CA ILE A 46 -0.55 -0.93 -7.46
C ILE A 46 -0.12 -1.39 -6.06
N GLU A 47 0.76 -0.67 -5.39
CA GLU A 47 1.18 -0.98 -4.02
C GLU A 47 -0.03 -1.04 -3.08
N ARG A 48 -0.89 -0.03 -3.14
CA ARG A 48 -2.12 0.03 -2.35
C ARG A 48 -3.08 -1.11 -2.67
N TRP A 49 -3.18 -1.50 -3.94
CA TRP A 49 -4.05 -2.62 -4.33
C TRP A 49 -3.47 -3.98 -3.93
N ARG A 50 -2.14 -4.11 -3.93
CA ARG A 50 -1.45 -5.35 -3.57
C ARG A 50 -1.42 -5.58 -2.06
N TYR A 51 -1.49 -4.52 -1.26
CA TYR A 51 -1.58 -4.59 0.18
C TYR A 51 -2.87 -5.32 0.58
N LYS A 52 -2.73 -6.58 1.03
CA LYS A 52 -3.88 -7.35 1.50
C LYS A 52 -4.45 -6.64 2.74
N PRO A 53 -5.74 -6.26 2.75
CA PRO A 53 -6.33 -5.65 3.93
C PRO A 53 -6.26 -6.62 5.10
N LEU A 54 -5.88 -6.11 6.28
CA LEU A 54 -5.90 -6.90 7.51
C LEU A 54 -7.35 -7.35 7.78
N LEU A 55 -7.53 -8.63 8.09
CA LEU A 55 -8.84 -9.11 8.50
C LEU A 55 -9.13 -8.60 9.90
N ARG A 56 -10.12 -7.72 10.02
CA ARG A 56 -10.64 -7.24 11.31
C ARG A 56 -11.71 -8.17 11.88
N THR A 57 -12.26 -9.04 11.04
CA THR A 57 -13.10 -10.16 11.46
C THR A 57 -12.20 -11.27 12.02
N GLY A 58 -12.64 -11.92 13.09
CA GLY A 58 -11.90 -13.04 13.71
C GLY A 58 -11.52 -14.14 12.71
N PRO A 59 -10.53 -14.98 13.05
CA PRO A 59 -10.00 -16.00 12.16
C PRO A 59 -11.06 -17.04 11.79
N ASP A 60 -11.00 -17.59 10.58
CA ASP A 60 -11.81 -18.76 10.22
C ASP A 60 -11.41 -19.95 11.11
N PRO A 61 -12.37 -20.71 11.67
CA PRO A 61 -12.08 -21.87 12.52
C PRO A 61 -11.18 -22.94 11.88
N ARG A 62 -11.10 -22.99 10.54
CA ARG A 62 -10.23 -23.94 9.82
C ARG A 62 -8.77 -23.52 9.78
N TRP A 63 -8.50 -22.24 10.04
CA TRP A 63 -7.14 -21.72 10.01
C TRP A 63 -6.38 -22.10 11.27
N LYS A 64 -5.10 -22.43 11.08
CA LYS A 64 -4.21 -22.81 12.17
C LYS A 64 -3.44 -21.58 12.63
N ASP A 65 -3.53 -21.30 13.93
CA ASP A 65 -2.71 -20.30 14.55
C ASP A 65 -1.23 -20.69 14.50
N THR A 66 -0.36 -19.80 14.00
CA THR A 66 1.09 -20.04 13.94
C THR A 66 1.82 -19.59 15.19
N GLY A 67 1.15 -18.87 16.11
CA GLY A 67 1.75 -18.25 17.29
C GLY A 67 2.51 -16.94 17.00
N GLU A 68 2.72 -16.58 15.73
CA GLU A 68 3.41 -15.33 15.36
C GLU A 68 2.51 -14.12 15.55
N ARG A 69 2.99 -13.11 16.30
CA ARG A 69 2.32 -11.84 16.57
C ARG A 69 3.28 -10.68 16.33
N PHE A 70 2.81 -9.62 15.68
CA PHE A 70 3.61 -8.41 15.46
C PHE A 70 2.70 -7.20 15.29
N VAL A 71 3.27 -6.00 15.46
CA VAL A 71 2.58 -4.75 15.13
C VAL A 71 2.80 -4.49 13.65
N ASP A 72 1.73 -4.48 12.85
CA ASP A 72 1.84 -4.20 11.42
C ASP A 72 2.29 -2.73 11.23
N PRO A 73 3.43 -2.48 10.56
CA PRO A 73 3.96 -1.12 10.43
C PRO A 73 3.11 -0.22 9.54
N GLY A 74 2.25 -0.80 8.68
CA GLY A 74 1.35 -0.05 7.81
C GLY A 74 0.13 0.53 8.55
N SER A 75 -0.47 -0.25 9.43
CA SER A 75 -1.70 0.09 10.17
C SER A 75 -1.45 0.48 11.63
N GLY A 76 -0.34 0.05 12.22
CA GLY A 76 -0.06 0.14 13.66
C GLY A 76 -0.84 -0.87 14.51
N GLU A 77 -1.56 -1.81 13.89
CA GLU A 77 -2.43 -2.75 14.58
C GLU A 77 -1.69 -4.03 14.99
N LEU A 78 -1.99 -4.56 16.18
CA LEU A 78 -1.48 -5.85 16.62
C LEU A 78 -2.12 -6.95 15.76
N THR A 79 -1.26 -7.69 15.07
CA THR A 79 -1.66 -8.63 14.03
C THR A 79 -1.15 -10.03 14.37
N ALA A 80 -2.04 -11.01 14.24
CA ALA A 80 -1.75 -12.42 14.35
C ALA A 80 -1.69 -13.09 12.98
N VAL A 81 -0.76 -14.02 12.81
CA VAL A 81 -0.65 -14.83 11.60
C VAL A 81 -1.36 -16.16 11.79
N TYR A 82 -2.24 -16.46 10.84
CA TYR A 82 -2.93 -17.74 10.72
C TYR A 82 -2.57 -18.39 9.39
N PHE A 83 -2.44 -19.71 9.37
CA PHE A 83 -2.19 -20.51 8.18
C PHE A 83 -3.47 -21.22 7.74
N ASP A 84 -3.89 -21.03 6.49
CA ASP A 84 -4.97 -21.79 5.87
C ASP A 84 -4.39 -23.04 5.20
N PRO A 85 -4.61 -24.25 5.77
CA PRO A 85 -4.10 -25.49 5.18
C PRO A 85 -4.83 -25.92 3.90
N ALA A 86 -6.04 -25.41 3.63
CA ALA A 86 -6.80 -25.75 2.43
C ALA A 86 -6.29 -24.98 1.21
N GLN A 87 -5.90 -23.71 1.39
CA GLN A 87 -5.37 -22.86 0.33
C GLN A 87 -3.84 -22.78 0.32
N GLY A 88 -3.18 -23.19 1.40
CA GLY A 88 -1.74 -22.99 1.58
C GLY A 88 -1.36 -21.52 1.77
N GLU A 89 -2.31 -20.66 2.16
CA GLU A 89 -2.10 -19.21 2.32
C GLU A 89 -1.90 -18.81 3.78
N ARG A 90 -1.27 -17.64 3.98
CA ARG A 90 -1.17 -16.98 5.29
C ARG A 90 -2.18 -15.82 5.34
N HIS A 91 -2.93 -15.76 6.43
CA HIS A 91 -3.89 -14.71 6.73
C HIS A 91 -3.42 -13.89 7.92
N TYR A 92 -3.62 -12.59 7.83
CA TYR A 92 -3.22 -11.61 8.84
C TYR A 92 -4.49 -11.06 9.48
N VAL A 93 -4.67 -11.33 10.77
CA VAL A 93 -5.88 -11.01 11.52
C VAL A 93 -5.54 -10.02 12.62
N VAL A 94 -6.28 -8.92 12.69
CA VAL A 94 -6.15 -7.95 13.79
C VAL A 94 -6.67 -8.60 15.06
N ILE A 95 -5.87 -8.55 16.12
CA ILE A 95 -6.25 -9.09 17.43
C ILE A 95 -6.30 -7.97 18.46
N GLU A 96 -7.29 -8.03 19.35
CA GLU A 96 -7.31 -7.18 20.53
C GLU A 96 -6.33 -7.74 21.58
N GLY A 97 -5.35 -6.95 21.97
CA GLY A 97 -4.37 -7.38 22.96
C GLY A 97 -3.26 -6.36 23.20
N LYS A 98 -2.63 -6.44 24.37
CA LYS A 98 -1.40 -5.71 24.66
C LYS A 98 -0.27 -6.35 23.84
N PRO A 99 0.57 -5.58 23.12
CA PRO A 99 1.73 -6.14 22.44
C PRO A 99 2.59 -6.93 23.46
N PRO A 100 3.26 -8.02 23.04
CA PRO A 100 4.11 -8.79 23.93
C PRO A 100 5.11 -7.84 24.59
N SER A 101 5.13 -7.84 25.93
CA SER A 101 6.10 -7.08 26.70
C SER A 101 7.44 -7.79 26.59
N ASP A 102 8.42 -7.12 25.99
CA ASP A 102 9.84 -7.49 26.05
C ASP A 102 10.35 -7.60 27.49
#